data_AF-A0A7R7HCU4-F1
#
_entry.id   AF-A0A7R7HCU4-F1
#
_cell.length_a   1.000
_cell.length_b   1.000
_cell.length_c   1.000
_cell.angle_alpha   90.00
_cell.angle_beta   90.00
_cell.angle_gamma   90.00
#
_symmetry.space_group_name_H-M   'P 1'
#
loop_
_entity.id
_entity.type
_entity.pdbx_description
1 polymer ?
#
loop_
_entity_poly.entity_id
_entity_poly.type
_entity_poly.pdbx_seq_one_letter_code
_entity_poly.pdbx_strand_id
1 'polypeptide(L)' 'MKIKMLTSMSGPEVQRNRGDVIEVSADEAVRLAEAGFAELVRSEPPDRAVKQGTAEKAVK' A
#
# COMPACT_ATOMS: atom_id res chain seq x y z
N MET A 1 -9.37 -1.26 -4.77
CA MET A 1 -8.21 -0.58 -4.14
C MET A 1 -7.68 -1.47 -3.03
N LYS A 2 -6.37 -1.46 -2.76
CA LYS A 2 -5.79 -2.25 -1.68
C LYS A 2 -5.60 -1.40 -0.43
N ILE A 3 -6.02 -1.93 0.71
CA ILE A 3 -5.82 -1.31 2.02
C ILE A 3 -5.11 -2.29 2.95
N LYS A 4 -4.27 -1.76 3.84
CA LYS A 4 -3.64 -2.50 4.92
C LYS A 4 -4.36 -2.22 6.22
N MET A 5 -4.88 -3.25 6.86
CA MET A 5 -5.60 -3.11 8.13
C MET A 5 -4.64 -2.69 9.25
N LEU A 6 -4.99 -1.65 9.99
CA LEU A 6 -4.24 -1.21 11.19
C LEU A 6 -4.81 -1.83 12.46
N THR A 7 -6.09 -2.20 12.45
CA THR A 7 -6.81 -2.84 13.55
C THR A 7 -7.52 -4.09 13.06
N SER A 8 -7.60 -5.12 13.90
CA SER A 8 -8.38 -6.32 13.58
C SER A 8 -9.88 -6.00 13.59
N MET A 9 -10.60 -6.47 12.57
CA MET A 9 -12.04 -6.28 12.41
C MET A 9 -12.68 -7.61 12.07
N SER A 10 -13.71 -7.98 12.83
CA SER A 10 -14.51 -9.17 12.60
C SER A 10 -15.99 -8.81 12.49
N GLY A 11 -16.66 -9.48 11.56
CA GLY A 11 -18.10 -9.45 11.35
C GLY A 11 -18.60 -10.83 10.98
N PRO A 12 -19.91 -10.99 10.76
CA PRO A 12 -20.52 -12.28 10.42
C PRO A 12 -19.98 -12.87 9.10
N GLU A 13 -19.53 -12.02 8.17
CA GLU A 13 -19.08 -12.44 6.83
C GLU A 13 -17.58 -12.25 6.59
N VAL A 14 -16.88 -11.50 7.46
CA VAL A 14 -15.48 -11.14 7.25
C VAL A 14 -14.67 -11.18 8.54
N GLN A 15 -13.46 -11.71 8.46
CA GLN A 15 -12.46 -11.62 9.51
C GLN A 15 -11.18 -11.10 8.90
N ARG A 16 -10.78 -9.90 9.30
CA ARG A 16 -9.57 -9.21 8.83
C ARG A 16 -8.70 -8.91 10.04
N ASN A 17 -7.47 -9.36 10.00
CA ASN A 17 -6.52 -9.13 11.08
C ASN A 17 -5.71 -7.87 10.81
N ARG A 18 -5.17 -7.30 11.89
CA ARG A 18 -4.16 -6.25 11.78
C ARG A 18 -2.99 -6.72 10.91
N GLY A 19 -2.63 -5.89 9.93
CA GLY A 19 -1.56 -6.15 8.98
C GLY A 19 -2.02 -6.78 7.66
N ASP A 20 -3.24 -7.30 7.59
CA ASP A 20 -3.77 -7.88 6.37
C ASP A 20 -3.90 -6.84 5.26
N VAL A 21 -3.54 -7.24 4.04
CA VAL A 21 -3.75 -6.43 2.84
C VAL A 21 -4.97 -6.99 2.12
N ILE A 22 -6.03 -6.18 2.05
CA ILE A 22 -7.31 -6.58 1.47
C ILE A 22 -7.70 -5.66 0.33
N GLU A 23 -8.43 -6.22 -0.63
CA GLU A 23 -8.96 -5.48 -1.75
C GLU A 23 -10.43 -5.14 -1.51
N VAL A 24 -10.75 -3.84 -1.56
CA VAL A 24 -12.08 -3.30 -1.31
C VAL A 24 -12.43 -2.25 -2.37
N SER A 25 -13.69 -1.82 -2.40
CA SER A 25 -14.14 -0.72 -3.25
C SER A 25 -13.42 0.61 -2.88
N ALA A 26 -13.41 1.57 -3.78
CA ALA A 26 -12.76 2.87 -3.51
C ALA A 26 -13.46 3.64 -2.38
N ASP A 27 -14.79 3.66 -2.38
CA ASP A 27 -15.58 4.34 -1.34
C ASP A 27 -15.34 3.74 0.05
N GLU A 28 -15.28 2.41 0.14
CA GLU A 28 -15.01 1.71 1.39
C GLU A 28 -13.57 1.90 1.86
N ALA A 29 -12.60 1.88 0.94
CA ALA A 29 -11.20 2.16 1.26
C ALA A 29 -11.02 3.54 1.89
N VAL A 30 -11.70 4.56 1.34
CA VAL A 30 -11.65 5.93 1.86
C VAL A 30 -12.30 5.98 3.25
N ARG A 31 -13.50 5.40 3.43
CA ARG A 31 -14.17 5.36 4.74
C ARG A 31 -13.32 4.70 5.81
N LEU A 32 -12.71 3.56 5.51
CA LEU A 32 -11.87 2.81 6.44
C LEU A 32 -10.56 3.55 6.77
N ALA A 33 -10.01 4.29 5.79
CA ALA A 33 -8.84 5.13 6.01
C ALA A 33 -9.14 6.38 6.85
N GLU A 34 -10.23 7.08 6.57
CA GLU A 34 -10.68 8.26 7.32
C GLU A 34 -11.05 7.92 8.76
N ALA A 35 -11.67 6.76 8.97
CA ALA A 35 -11.96 6.24 10.31
C ALA A 35 -10.73 5.69 11.05
N GLY A 36 -9.56 5.63 10.42
CA GLY A 36 -8.31 5.17 11.02
C GLY A 36 -8.19 3.65 11.20
N PHE A 37 -9.06 2.86 10.56
CA PHE A 37 -9.01 1.39 10.63
C PHE A 37 -7.98 0.78 9.68
N ALA A 38 -7.65 1.47 8.59
CA ALA A 38 -6.76 0.98 7.56
C ALA A 38 -5.93 2.10 6.90
N GLU A 39 -4.88 1.72 6.19
CA GLU A 39 -4.06 2.62 5.38
C GLU A 39 -4.14 2.20 3.91
N LEU A 40 -4.23 3.18 3.00
CA LEU A 40 -4.21 2.93 1.56
C LEU A 40 -2.83 2.40 1.14
N VAL A 41 -2.79 1.18 0.60
CA VAL A 41 -1.56 0.66 0.01
C VAL A 41 -1.39 1.31 -1.35
N ARG A 42 -0.51 2.31 -1.43
CA ARG A 42 -0.04 2.83 -2.71
C ARG A 42 0.68 1.68 -3.41
N SER A 43 0.21 1.31 -4.59
CA SER A 43 0.96 0.40 -5.46
C SER A 43 2.36 0.99 -5.65
N GLU A 44 3.39 0.17 -5.54
CA GLU A 44 4.77 0.57 -5.83
C GLU A 44 4.81 1.37 -7.14
N PRO A 45 5.63 2.44 -7.20
CA PRO A 45 5.79 3.18 -8.44
C PRO A 45 6.21 2.18 -9.52
N PRO A 46 5.62 2.26 -10.72
CA PRO A 46 5.93 1.31 -11.79
C PRO A 46 7.43 1.30 -12.04
N ASP A 47 8.02 0.12 -12.23
CA ASP A 47 9.43 0.00 -12.62
C ASP A 47 9.69 0.84 -13.86
N ARG A 48 10.39 1.96 -13.65
CA ARG A 48 10.84 2.82 -14.74
C ARG A 48 12.26 2.41 -15.07
N ALA A 49 12.54 2.21 -16.35
CA ALA A 49 13.90 2.11 -16.84
C ALA A 49 14.65 3.41 -16.45
N VAL A 50 15.52 3.32 -15.44
CA VAL A 50 16.37 4.42 -15.02
C VAL A 50 17.63 4.42 -15.87
N LYS A 51 18.05 5.60 -16.34
CA LYS A 51 19.33 5.74 -17.04
C LYS A 51 20.45 5.36 -16.06
N GLN A 52 21.29 4.42 -16.47
CA GLN A 52 22.50 4.06 -15.72
C GLN A 52 23.41 5.28 -15.65
N GLY A 53 23.77 5.71 -14.44
CA GLY A 53 24.69 6.83 -14.25
C GLY A 53 26.06 6.52 -14.84
N THR A 54 26.61 7.44 -15.63
CA THR A 54 28.00 7.36 -16.06
C THR A 54 28.89 7.51 -14.84
N ALA A 55 29.64 6.46 -14.49
CA ALA A 55 30.68 6.56 -13.48
C ALA A 55 31.86 7.35 -14.07
N GLU A 56 32.16 8.53 -13.51
CA GLU A 56 33.41 9.23 -13.80
C GLU A 56 34.57 8.44 -13.19
N LYS A 57 35.54 8.06 -14.03
CA LYS A 57 36.78 7.43 -13.58
C LYS A 57 37.66 8.51 -12.99
N ALA A 58 38.12 8.33 -11.77
CA ALA A 58 39.16 9.17 -11.19
C ALA A 58 40.44 9.04 -12.04
N VAL A 59 40.88 10.15 -12.64
CA VAL A 59 42.18 10.25 -13.32
C VAL A 59 43.08 11.12 -12.46
N LYS A 60 44.02 10.48 -11.75
CA LYS A 60 45.45 10.80 -11.73
C LYS A 60 46.20 9.77 -10.87
#